data_AF-A0A8S9JZ11-F1
#
_entry.id   AF-A0A8S9JZ11-F1
#
_cell.length_a   1.000
_cell.length_b   1.000
_cell.length_c   1.000
_cell.angle_alpha   90.00
_cell.angle_beta   90.00
_cell.angle_gamma   90.00
#
_symmetry.space_group_name_H-M   'P 1'
#
loop_
_entity.id
_entity.type
_entity.pdbx_description
1 polymer ?
#
loop_
_entity_poly.entity_id
_entity_poly.type
_entity_poly.pdbx_seq_one_letter_code
_entity_poly.pdbx_strand_id
1 'polypeptide(L)' 'MVGTKFDEFIQLPIDLQWTIASQARTYAKALNATLFFSSASYNINVNKIFKFVTAKLFDLPWTVERNLTIGEPLIDF' A
#
# COMPACT_ATOMS: atom_id res chain seq x y z
N MET A 1 4.32 -0.68 6.39
CA MET A 1 5.29 -0.16 5.41
C MET A 1 4.53 0.61 4.34
N VAL A 2 4.96 1.82 3.97
CA VAL A 2 4.29 2.65 2.95
C VAL A 2 5.20 2.82 1.74
N GLY A 3 4.76 2.35 0.58
CA GLY A 3 5.34 2.69 -0.71
C GLY A 3 4.75 4.01 -1.22
N THR A 4 5.60 4.94 -1.63
CA THR A 4 5.20 6.22 -2.22
C THR A 4 5.39 6.18 -3.74
N LYS A 5 4.85 7.18 -4.45
CA LYS A 5 5.00 7.35 -5.91
C LYS A 5 4.44 6.19 -6.74
N PHE A 6 3.28 5.67 -6.35
CA PHE A 6 2.60 4.62 -7.13
C PHE A 6 2.36 5.01 -8.61
N ASP A 7 2.22 6.30 -8.89
CA ASP A 7 2.09 6.87 -10.23
C ASP A 7 3.30 6.62 -11.14
N GLU A 8 4.52 6.70 -10.61
CA GLU A 8 5.73 6.32 -11.35
C GLU A 8 5.81 4.79 -11.48
N PHE A 9 5.36 4.07 -10.45
CA PHE A 9 5.35 2.61 -10.44
C PHE A 9 4.45 2.00 -11.51
N ILE A 10 3.27 2.56 -11.79
CA ILE A 10 2.36 2.00 -12.82
C ILE A 10 2.93 2.13 -14.24
N GLN A 11 3.88 3.05 -14.46
CA GLN A 11 4.50 3.25 -15.77
C GLN A 11 5.61 2.25 -16.06
N LEU A 12 6.04 1.48 -15.06
CA LEU A 12 7.08 0.47 -15.21
C LEU A 12 6.55 -0.76 -15.98
N PRO A 13 7.43 -1.54 -16.63
CA PRO A 13 7.05 -2.82 -17.22
C PRO A 13 6.39 -3.75 -16.19
N ILE A 14 5.42 -4.55 -16.64
CA ILE A 14 4.62 -5.42 -15.77
C ILE A 14 5.49 -6.40 -14.95
N ASP A 15 6.60 -6.90 -15.52
CA ASP A 15 7.54 -7.79 -14.83
C ASP A 15 8.24 -7.10 -13.65
N LEU A 16 8.56 -5.83 -13.81
CA LEU A 16 9.18 -5.02 -12.77
C LEU A 16 8.16 -4.72 -11.66
N GLN A 17 6.92 -4.39 -12.04
CA GLN A 17 5.83 -4.18 -11.09
C GLN A 17 5.61 -5.43 -10.22
N TRP A 18 5.58 -6.61 -10.84
CA TRP A 18 5.42 -7.88 -10.15
C TRP A 18 6.57 -8.15 -9.16
N THR A 19 7.81 -7.93 -9.61
CA THR A 19 9.01 -8.15 -8.81
C THR A 19 9.03 -7.24 -7.58
N ILE A 20 8.78 -5.94 -7.77
CA ILE A 20 8.75 -4.96 -6.68
C ILE A 20 7.59 -5.24 -5.71
N ALA A 21 6.40 -5.54 -6.20
CA ALA A 21 5.24 -5.86 -5.36
C ALA A 21 5.49 -7.13 -4.52
N SER A 22 6.05 -8.18 -5.12
CA SER A 22 6.41 -9.43 -4.43
C SER A 22 7.47 -9.19 -3.33
N GLN A 23 8.49 -8.39 -3.63
CA GLN A 23 9.52 -8.04 -2.67
C GLN A 23 8.96 -7.20 -1.51
N ALA A 24 8.16 -6.18 -1.83
CA ALA A 24 7.51 -5.33 -0.82
C ALA A 24 6.60 -6.14 0.11
N ARG A 25 5.87 -7.13 -0.44
CA ARG A 25 5.05 -8.06 0.34
C ARG A 25 5.89 -8.91 1.29
N THR A 26 7.02 -9.40 0.81
CA THR A 26 7.97 -10.19 1.63
C THR A 26 8.49 -9.38 2.80
N TYR A 27 8.87 -8.12 2.57
CA TYR A 27 9.30 -7.21 3.64
C TYR A 27 8.18 -6.87 4.62
N ALA A 28 6.99 -6.56 4.12
CA ALA A 28 5.83 -6.26 4.94
C ALA A 28 5.45 -7.43 5.87
N LYS A 29 5.47 -8.66 5.34
CA LYS A 29 5.24 -9.88 6.11
C LYS A 29 6.33 -10.13 7.14
N ALA A 30 7.60 -9.91 6.80
CA ALA A 30 8.71 -10.06 7.74
C ALA A 30 8.63 -9.04 8.89
N LEU A 31 8.12 -7.84 8.62
CA LEU A 31 7.92 -6.77 9.60
C LEU A 31 6.57 -6.85 10.32
N ASN A 32 5.73 -7.85 10.00
CA ASN A 32 4.35 -7.97 10.46
C ASN A 32 3.56 -6.65 10.34
N ALA A 33 3.79 -5.92 9.25
CA ALA A 33 3.27 -4.58 9.02
C ALA A 33 2.44 -4.54 7.75
N THR A 34 1.34 -3.78 7.77
CA THR A 34 0.50 -3.56 6.59
C THR A 34 1.27 -2.84 5.49
N LEU A 35 1.21 -3.36 4.27
CA LEU A 35 1.76 -2.76 3.07
C LEU A 35 0.71 -1.85 2.42
N PHE A 36 1.06 -0.57 2.28
CA PHE A 36 0.24 0.41 1.56
C PHE A 36 1.04 1.01 0.41
N PHE A 37 0.53 0.93 -0.81
CA PHE A 37 1.02 1.78 -1.91
C PHE A 37 0.21 3.07 -1.99
N SER A 38 0.90 4.19 -2.15
CA SER A 38 0.32 5.54 -2.21
C SER A 38 1.00 6.42 -3.25
N SER A 39 0.28 7.42 -3.73
CA SER A 39 0.83 8.48 -4.58
C SER A 39 0.27 9.83 -4.12
N ALA A 40 1.16 10.79 -3.89
CA ALA A 40 0.79 12.16 -3.54
C ALA A 40 0.23 12.90 -4.76
N SER A 41 0.76 12.65 -5.95
CA SER A 41 0.37 13.30 -7.22
C SER A 41 -1.12 13.11 -7.54
N TYR A 42 -1.66 11.94 -7.20
CA TYR A 42 -3.06 11.58 -7.48
C TYR A 42 -3.89 11.32 -6.20
N ASN A 43 -3.34 11.66 -5.03
CA ASN A 43 -3.96 11.39 -3.72
C ASN A 43 -4.41 9.91 -3.54
N ILE A 44 -3.69 8.98 -4.17
CA ILE A 44 -3.99 7.55 -4.16
C ILE A 44 -3.65 7.01 -2.77
N ASN A 45 -4.64 6.44 -2.09
CA ASN A 45 -4.53 5.82 -0.76
C ASN A 45 -3.95 6.68 0.38
N VAL A 46 -3.56 7.94 0.14
CA VAL A 46 -3.03 8.85 1.17
C VAL A 46 -4.08 9.08 2.28
N ASN A 47 -5.34 9.34 1.89
CA ASN A 47 -6.45 9.45 2.83
C ASN A 47 -6.70 8.16 3.63
N LYS A 48 -6.52 6.99 3.02
CA LYS A 48 -6.71 5.70 3.71
C LYS A 48 -5.59 5.45 4.72
N ILE A 49 -4.34 5.77 4.38
CA ILE A 49 -3.20 5.66 5.31
C ILE A 49 -3.42 6.58 6.51
N PHE A 50 -3.81 7.84 6.28
CA PHE A 50 -4.08 8.78 7.36
C PHE A 50 -5.17 8.26 8.30
N LYS A 51 -6.30 7.79 7.74
CA LYS A 51 -7.38 7.22 8.54
C LYS A 51 -6.96 5.92 9.26
N PHE A 52 -6.13 5.09 8.65
CA PHE A 52 -5.57 3.88 9.29
C PHE A 52 -4.67 4.24 10.48
N VAL A 53 -3.75 5.19 10.30
CA VAL A 53 -2.84 5.64 11.36
C VAL A 53 -3.64 6.28 12.50
N THR A 54 -4.61 7.14 12.19
CA THR A 54 -5.51 7.72 13.20
C THR A 54 -6.31 6.65 13.92
N ALA A 55 -6.90 5.69 13.21
CA ALA A 55 -7.66 4.61 13.83
C ALA A 55 -6.77 3.74 14.74
N LYS A 56 -5.54 3.43 14.33
CA LYS A 56 -4.57 2.72 15.17
C LYS A 56 -4.11 3.54 16.39
N LEU A 57 -3.95 4.85 16.23
CA LEU A 57 -3.53 5.74 17.32
C LEU A 57 -4.61 5.92 18.39
N PHE A 58 -5.88 5.98 17.96
CA PHE A 58 -7.04 6.19 18.83
C PHE A 58 -7.83 4.90 19.13
N ASP A 59 -7.30 3.74 18.75
CA ASP A 59 -7.91 2.42 18.91
C ASP A 59 -9.37 2.32 18.41
N LEU A 60 -9.64 2.99 17.27
CA LEU A 60 -10.96 3.03 16.66
C LEU A 60 -11.19 1.79 15.78
N PRO A 61 -12.43 1.24 15.76
CA PRO A 61 -12.77 0.15 14.84
C PRO A 61 -12.70 0.66 13.40
N TRP A 62 -11.75 0.13 12.64
CA TRP A 62 -11.54 0.46 11.23
C TRP A 62 -11.42 -0.81 10.40
N THR A 63 -12.31 -0.97 9.43
CA THR A 63 -12.25 -2.03 8.42
C THR A 63 -11.83 -1.42 7.09
N VAL A 64 -10.65 -1.81 6.61
CA VAL A 64 -10.20 -1.51 5.23
C VAL A 64 -10.28 -2.79 4.42
N GLU A 65 -10.80 -2.71 3.21
CA GLU A 65 -10.79 -3.84 2.30
C GLU A 65 -9.37 -4.10 1.80
N ARG A 66 -8.98 -5.37 1.86
CA ARG A 66 -7.71 -5.89 1.37
C ARG A 66 -7.77 -5.83 -0.17
N ASN A 67 -6.85 -5.13 -0.80
CA ASN A 67 -6.76 -5.08 -2.27
C ASN A 67 -5.42 -5.67 -2.71
N LEU A 68 -5.48 -6.81 -3.41
CA LEU A 68 -4.32 -7.55 -3.89
C LEU A 68 -4.13 -7.44 -5.41
N THR A 69 -4.90 -6.59 -6.08
CA THR A 69 -4.85 -6.43 -7.54
C THR A 69 -3.59 -5.65 -7.93
N ILE A 70 -2.73 -6.26 -8.73
CA ILE A 70 -1.52 -5.64 -9.25
C ILE A 70 -1.92 -4.62 -10.33
N GLY A 71 -1.44 -3.39 -10.21
CA GLY A 71 -1.88 -2.24 -11.02
C GLY A 71 -2.94 -1.39 -10.33
N GLU A 72 -3.60 -1.91 -9.28
CA GLU A 72 -4.39 -1.10 -8.36
C GLU A 72 -3.59 -0.76 -7.10
N PRO A 73 -4.04 0.24 -6.31
CA PRO A 73 -3.37 0.62 -5.09
C PRO A 73 -3.41 -0.50 -4.04
N LEU A 74 -2.35 -1.32 -4.01
CA LEU A 74 -2.28 -2.53 -3.20
C LEU A 74 -2.31 -2.22 -1.70
N ILE A 75 -3.18 -2.95 -0.99
CA ILE A 75 -3.36 -2.93 0.46
C ILE A 75 -3.35 -4.38 0.96
N ASP A 76 -2.24 -4.79 1.57
CA ASP A 76 -2.07 -6.13 2.16
C ASP A 76 -1.71 -6.01 3.64
N PHE A 77 -2.46 -6.70 4.52
CA PHE A 77 -2.30 -6.65 5.99
C PHE A 77 -2.05 -8.02 6.58
#